data_AF-A0A924Y3L1-F1
#
_entry.id   AF-A0A924Y3L1-F1
#
_cell.length_a   1.000
_cell.length_b   1.000
_cell.length_c   1.000
_cell.angle_alpha   90.00
_cell.angle_beta   90.00
_cell.angle_gamma   90.00
#
_symmetry.space_group_name_H-M   'P 1'
#
loop_
_entity.id
_entity.type
_entity.pdbx_description
1 polymer ?
#
loop_
_entity_poly.entity_id
_entity_poly.type
_entity_poly.pdbx_seq_one_letter_code
_entity_poly.pdbx_strand_id
1 'polypeptide(L)'
;MNKDSKSIETLSTLDQLEALLEESKPIFGWFRFNDEEFYMLVNKIRASLPDDLRRAGKIAQNSEQIISSAHSEATAVLGSAHADAERVLVEAKAEAAHLVGTARQQAESTIAEGTAHAESVKSSADARVRAMQEEAEHHAKTLREQAQAQSVALVDESEIARIATTQAREILRSAEQEADEIRRGADEYARETLVTLEDNVAAALGQVEDRVGSVLSTIRGGRVALDERITRYEEHARAREMLVGRE
;
A
#
# COMPACT_ATOMS: atom_id res chain seq x y z
N MET A 1 -32.81 -32.26 101.55
CA MET A 1 -33.68 -33.37 101.12
C MET A 1 -34.19 -33.10 99.72
N ASN A 2 -33.97 -34.05 98.81
CA ASN A 2 -34.11 -33.87 97.37
C ASN A 2 -35.59 -33.89 96.95
N LYS A 3 -36.00 -32.99 96.06
CA LYS A 3 -37.41 -32.76 95.68
C LYS A 3 -37.99 -33.90 94.82
N ASP A 4 -37.14 -34.60 94.10
CA ASP A 4 -37.49 -35.81 93.34
C ASP A 4 -37.86 -36.97 94.27
N SER A 5 -37.31 -36.97 95.49
CA SER A 5 -37.56 -38.01 96.49
C SER A 5 -39.02 -38.05 96.94
N LYS A 6 -39.75 -36.92 96.94
CA LYS A 6 -41.13 -36.84 97.43
C LYS A 6 -42.18 -37.28 96.41
N SER A 7 -42.00 -36.99 95.12
CA SER A 7 -42.90 -37.49 94.07
C SER A 7 -42.78 -39.01 93.93
N ILE A 8 -41.54 -39.51 93.96
CA ILE A 8 -41.24 -40.95 93.97
C ILE A 8 -41.86 -41.60 95.22
N GLU A 9 -41.89 -40.87 96.34
CA GLU A 9 -42.52 -41.34 97.58
C GLU A 9 -44.05 -41.38 97.50
N THR A 10 -44.73 -40.43 96.84
CA THR A 10 -46.19 -40.49 96.62
C THR A 10 -46.57 -41.69 95.75
N LEU A 11 -45.88 -41.91 94.64
CA LEU A 11 -46.12 -43.04 93.74
C LEU A 11 -45.79 -44.37 94.43
N SER A 12 -44.67 -44.44 95.15
CA SER A 12 -44.34 -45.63 95.94
C SER A 12 -45.36 -45.91 97.06
N THR A 13 -45.94 -44.87 97.67
CA THR A 13 -47.02 -45.04 98.66
C THR A 13 -48.31 -45.53 98.00
N LEU A 14 -48.58 -45.12 96.75
CA LEU A 14 -49.69 -45.62 95.95
C LEU A 14 -49.48 -47.08 95.55
N ASP A 15 -48.28 -47.45 95.11
CA ASP A 15 -47.90 -48.83 94.80
C ASP A 15 -48.01 -49.74 96.04
N GLN A 16 -47.62 -49.23 97.22
CA GLN A 16 -47.79 -49.92 98.51
C GLN A 16 -49.27 -50.09 98.89
N LEU A 17 -50.10 -49.08 98.61
CA LEU A 17 -51.55 -49.16 98.82
C LEU A 17 -52.20 -50.18 97.89
N GLU A 18 -51.77 -50.23 96.63
CA GLU A 18 -52.23 -51.20 95.64
C GLU A 18 -51.82 -52.62 96.03
N ALA A 19 -50.55 -52.84 96.43
CA ALA A 19 -50.08 -54.13 96.92
C ALA A 19 -50.84 -54.60 98.18
N LEU A 20 -51.14 -53.69 99.12
CA LEU A 20 -51.95 -53.99 100.30
C LEU A 20 -53.37 -54.43 99.94
N LEU A 21 -53.94 -53.86 98.87
CA LEU A 21 -55.25 -54.26 98.34
C LEU A 21 -55.18 -55.60 97.58
N GLU A 22 -54.13 -55.84 96.80
CA GLU A 22 -53.91 -57.09 96.04
C GLU A 22 -53.67 -58.31 96.95
N GLU A 23 -52.93 -58.14 98.06
CA GLU A 23 -52.66 -59.22 99.01
C GLU A 23 -53.88 -59.58 99.89
N SER A 24 -54.90 -58.71 99.90
CA SER A 24 -56.10 -58.90 100.70
C SER A 24 -56.96 -60.06 100.17
N LYS A 25 -57.02 -61.17 100.91
CA LYS A 25 -57.86 -62.32 100.56
C LYS A 25 -59.31 -62.05 100.98
N PRO A 26 -60.31 -62.20 100.08
CA PRO A 26 -61.70 -62.02 100.45
C PRO A 26 -62.14 -63.14 101.39
N ILE A 27 -62.69 -62.77 102.54
CA ILE A 27 -63.33 -63.68 103.48
C ILE A 27 -64.81 -63.33 103.50
N PHE A 28 -65.66 -64.26 103.02
CA PHE A 28 -67.11 -64.07 102.90
C PHE A 28 -67.53 -62.82 102.09
N GLY A 29 -66.84 -62.53 100.99
CA GLY A 29 -67.15 -61.39 100.12
C GLY A 29 -66.67 -60.04 100.64
N TRP A 30 -66.07 -60.00 101.83
CA TRP A 30 -65.45 -58.81 102.41
C TRP A 30 -63.93 -58.94 102.36
N PHE A 31 -63.25 -57.91 101.87
CA PHE A 31 -61.80 -57.81 101.93
C PHE A 31 -61.38 -57.49 103.36
N ARG A 32 -60.42 -58.25 103.90
CA ARG A 32 -59.85 -58.01 105.24
C ARG A 32 -58.42 -57.53 105.08
N PHE A 33 -58.20 -56.25 105.35
CA PHE A 33 -56.89 -55.61 105.35
C PHE A 33 -56.67 -54.87 106.67
N ASN A 34 -55.44 -54.41 106.90
CA ASN A 34 -55.14 -53.57 108.06
C ASN A 34 -55.66 -52.16 107.79
N ASP A 35 -56.80 -51.82 108.40
CA ASP A 35 -57.42 -50.50 108.26
C ASP A 35 -56.46 -49.37 108.66
N GLU A 36 -55.63 -49.55 109.69
CA GLU A 36 -54.68 -48.53 110.14
C GLU A 36 -53.61 -48.23 109.08
N GLU A 37 -53.05 -49.28 108.46
CA GLU A 37 -52.04 -49.16 107.42
C GLU A 37 -52.62 -48.58 106.13
N PHE A 38 -53.83 -49.02 105.75
CA PHE A 38 -54.58 -48.47 104.62
C PHE A 38 -54.85 -46.98 104.80
N TYR A 39 -55.39 -46.56 105.95
CA TYR A 39 -55.64 -45.14 106.23
C TYR A 39 -54.35 -44.32 106.33
N MET A 40 -53.27 -44.89 106.86
CA MET A 40 -51.95 -44.23 106.88
C MET A 40 -51.43 -43.96 105.46
N LEU A 41 -51.47 -44.96 104.56
CA LEU A 41 -51.04 -44.82 103.17
C LEU A 41 -51.92 -43.80 102.41
N VAL A 42 -53.24 -43.88 102.56
CA VAL A 42 -54.18 -42.90 101.98
C VAL A 42 -53.93 -41.49 102.51
N ASN A 43 -53.69 -41.32 103.81
CA ASN A 43 -53.39 -40.01 104.40
C ASN A 43 -52.03 -39.48 103.94
N LYS A 44 -51.04 -40.35 103.76
CA LYS A 44 -49.73 -39.98 103.22
C LYS A 44 -49.86 -39.50 101.76
N ILE A 45 -50.61 -40.21 100.92
CA ILE A 45 -50.95 -39.77 99.55
C ILE A 45 -51.71 -38.44 99.58
N ARG A 46 -52.73 -38.31 100.45
CA ARG A 46 -53.51 -37.07 100.58
C ARG A 46 -52.65 -35.88 101.03
N ALA A 47 -51.62 -36.12 101.83
CA ALA A 47 -50.68 -35.09 102.27
C ALA A 47 -49.69 -34.68 101.18
N SER A 48 -49.21 -35.62 100.34
CA SER A 48 -48.17 -35.34 99.34
C SER A 48 -48.70 -35.00 97.94
N LEU A 49 -49.83 -35.58 97.52
CA LEU A 49 -50.43 -35.39 96.19
C LEU A 49 -50.72 -33.92 95.83
N PRO A 50 -51.24 -33.05 96.74
CA PRO A 50 -51.47 -31.64 96.42
C PRO A 50 -50.18 -30.89 96.06
N ASP A 51 -49.08 -31.22 96.72
CA ASP A 51 -47.78 -30.60 96.44
C ASP A 51 -47.24 -31.04 95.08
N ASP A 52 -47.49 -32.29 94.67
CA ASP A 52 -47.08 -32.83 93.37
C ASP A 52 -47.88 -32.19 92.22
N LEU A 53 -49.20 -32.06 92.38
CA LEU A 53 -50.06 -31.35 91.43
C LEU A 53 -49.70 -29.86 91.30
N ARG A 54 -49.39 -29.19 92.42
CA ARG A 54 -48.88 -27.80 92.41
C ARG A 54 -47.56 -27.68 91.64
N ARG A 55 -46.68 -28.68 91.74
CA ARG A 55 -45.41 -28.69 90.98
C ARG A 55 -45.65 -28.89 89.50
N ALA A 56 -46.48 -29.86 89.11
CA ALA A 56 -46.84 -30.09 87.72
C ALA A 56 -47.46 -28.83 87.09
N GLY A 57 -48.37 -28.16 87.81
CA GLY A 57 -48.96 -26.89 87.37
C GLY A 57 -47.93 -25.77 87.16
N LYS A 58 -46.98 -25.61 88.09
CA LYS A 58 -45.89 -24.63 87.94
C LYS A 58 -44.96 -24.95 86.77
N ILE A 59 -44.63 -26.23 86.56
CA ILE A 59 -43.81 -26.66 85.43
C ILE A 59 -44.54 -26.39 84.12
N ALA A 60 -45.83 -26.74 84.03
CA ALA A 60 -46.64 -26.48 82.84
C ALA A 60 -46.72 -24.98 82.54
N GLN A 61 -46.98 -24.15 83.56
CA GLN A 61 -47.00 -22.69 83.42
C GLN A 61 -45.64 -22.13 82.97
N ASN A 62 -44.55 -22.59 83.58
CA ASN A 62 -43.19 -22.17 83.21
C ASN A 62 -42.86 -22.60 81.77
N SER A 63 -43.24 -23.81 81.37
CA SER A 63 -43.04 -24.31 80.00
C SER A 63 -43.82 -23.49 78.99
N GLU A 64 -45.07 -23.14 79.28
CA GLU A 64 -45.88 -22.28 78.42
C GLU A 64 -45.26 -20.88 78.26
N GLN A 65 -44.74 -20.30 79.35
CA GLN A 65 -44.00 -19.04 79.30
C GLN A 65 -42.72 -19.13 78.47
N ILE A 66 -41.95 -20.22 78.61
CA ILE A 66 -40.74 -20.45 77.81
C ILE A 66 -41.08 -20.56 76.33
N ILE A 67 -42.09 -21.35 75.98
CA ILE A 67 -42.53 -21.54 74.59
C ILE A 67 -43.01 -20.21 74.00
N SER A 68 -43.82 -19.46 74.73
CA SER A 68 -44.29 -18.13 74.30
C SER A 68 -43.13 -17.16 74.08
N SER A 69 -42.15 -17.16 75.00
CA SER A 69 -40.98 -16.28 74.91
C SER A 69 -40.11 -16.68 73.71
N ALA A 70 -39.87 -17.97 73.51
CA ALA A 70 -39.10 -18.49 72.39
C ALA A 70 -39.78 -18.20 71.04
N HIS A 71 -41.12 -18.30 70.95
CA HIS A 71 -41.85 -17.92 69.74
C HIS A 71 -41.78 -16.42 69.46
N SER A 72 -41.90 -15.59 70.51
CA SER A 72 -41.75 -14.14 70.38
C SER A 72 -40.34 -13.76 69.91
N GLU A 73 -39.32 -14.38 70.50
CA GLU A 73 -37.92 -14.17 70.13
C GLU A 73 -37.64 -14.62 68.69
N ALA A 74 -38.10 -15.81 68.29
CA ALA A 74 -37.96 -16.29 66.92
C ALA A 74 -38.63 -15.34 65.91
N THR A 75 -39.82 -14.83 66.22
CA THR A 75 -40.52 -13.87 65.36
C THR A 75 -39.76 -12.55 65.25
N ALA A 76 -39.21 -12.07 66.37
CA ALA A 76 -38.39 -10.85 66.37
C ALA A 76 -37.10 -11.02 65.55
N VAL A 77 -36.41 -12.16 65.70
CA VAL A 77 -35.20 -12.48 64.92
C VAL A 77 -35.51 -12.57 63.44
N LEU A 78 -36.60 -13.25 63.05
CA LEU A 78 -37.01 -13.34 61.64
C LEU A 78 -37.37 -11.95 61.08
N GLY A 79 -38.10 -11.14 61.84
CA GLY A 79 -38.44 -9.77 61.44
C GLY A 79 -37.20 -8.90 61.21
N SER A 80 -36.22 -8.97 62.12
CA SER A 80 -34.94 -8.26 61.98
C SER A 80 -34.16 -8.76 60.77
N ALA A 81 -34.04 -10.09 60.61
CA ALA A 81 -33.32 -10.68 59.49
C ALA A 81 -33.95 -10.30 58.14
N HIS A 82 -35.28 -10.26 58.06
CA HIS A 82 -35.98 -9.78 56.86
C HIS A 82 -35.73 -8.31 56.59
N ALA A 83 -35.82 -7.44 57.61
CA ALA A 83 -35.54 -6.01 57.45
C ALA A 83 -34.09 -5.74 57.02
N ASP A 84 -33.12 -6.48 57.59
CA ASP A 84 -31.72 -6.40 57.21
C ASP A 84 -31.49 -6.89 55.78
N ALA A 85 -32.12 -7.99 55.37
CA ALA A 85 -32.03 -8.51 54.02
C ALA A 85 -32.61 -7.51 52.99
N GLU A 86 -33.77 -6.91 53.28
CA GLU A 86 -34.36 -5.88 52.42
C GLU A 86 -33.44 -4.66 52.30
N ARG A 87 -32.87 -4.20 53.42
CA ARG A 87 -31.93 -3.07 53.44
C ARG A 87 -30.71 -3.33 52.55
N VAL A 88 -30.08 -4.50 52.70
CA VAL A 88 -28.93 -4.91 51.89
C VAL A 88 -29.30 -5.00 50.40
N LEU A 89 -30.48 -5.53 50.08
CA LEU A 89 -30.95 -5.60 48.69
C LEU A 89 -31.18 -4.22 48.08
N VAL A 90 -31.76 -3.28 48.83
CA VAL A 90 -31.97 -1.91 48.36
C VAL A 90 -30.63 -1.20 48.12
N GLU A 91 -29.69 -1.33 49.06
CA GLU A 91 -28.36 -0.75 48.96
C GLU A 91 -27.58 -1.31 47.76
N ALA A 92 -27.55 -2.64 47.63
CA ALA A 92 -26.88 -3.31 46.50
C ALA A 92 -27.51 -2.94 45.15
N LYS A 93 -28.84 -2.79 45.07
CA LYS A 93 -29.53 -2.32 43.85
C LYS A 93 -29.18 -0.89 43.51
N ALA A 94 -29.10 0.00 44.51
CA ALA A 94 -28.72 1.40 44.30
C ALA A 94 -27.27 1.51 43.81
N GLU A 95 -26.36 0.75 44.41
CA GLU A 95 -24.96 0.69 44.00
C GLU A 95 -24.80 0.12 42.58
N ALA A 96 -25.51 -0.97 42.26
CA ALA A 96 -25.51 -1.53 40.91
C ALA A 96 -26.06 -0.55 39.87
N ALA A 97 -27.14 0.16 40.18
CA ALA A 97 -27.70 1.19 39.31
C ALA A 97 -26.71 2.34 39.07
N HIS A 98 -26.00 2.77 40.11
CA HIS A 98 -24.96 3.78 40.00
C HIS A 98 -23.80 3.31 39.13
N LEU A 99 -23.28 2.10 39.35
CA LEU A 99 -22.18 1.53 38.56
C LEU A 99 -22.56 1.39 37.08
N VAL A 100 -23.78 0.92 36.79
CA VAL A 100 -24.27 0.83 35.41
C VAL A 100 -24.41 2.23 34.79
N GLY A 101 -24.86 3.22 35.56
CA GLY A 101 -24.93 4.61 35.13
C GLY A 101 -23.57 5.20 34.77
N THR A 102 -22.57 5.04 35.63
CA THR A 102 -21.21 5.54 35.38
C THR A 102 -20.54 4.82 34.23
N ALA A 103 -20.66 3.49 34.15
CA ALA A 103 -20.13 2.69 33.05
C ALA A 103 -20.76 3.09 31.72
N ARG A 104 -22.07 3.34 31.69
CA ARG A 104 -22.77 3.84 30.51
C ARG A 104 -22.29 5.22 30.10
N GLN A 105 -22.17 6.16 31.03
CA GLN A 105 -21.67 7.50 30.74
C GLN A 105 -20.23 7.46 30.20
N GLN A 106 -19.37 6.62 30.78
CA GLN A 106 -18.01 6.42 30.29
C GLN A 106 -17.99 5.82 28.88
N ALA A 107 -18.83 4.82 28.62
CA ALA A 107 -18.98 4.24 27.28
C ALA A 107 -19.47 5.27 26.26
N GLU A 108 -20.45 6.10 26.63
CA GLU A 108 -20.94 7.19 25.78
C GLU A 108 -19.84 8.22 25.48
N SER A 109 -19.02 8.60 26.48
CA SER A 109 -17.85 9.48 26.26
C SER A 109 -16.82 8.85 25.33
N THR A 110 -16.46 7.58 25.54
CA THR A 110 -15.49 6.87 24.69
C THR A 110 -15.99 6.73 23.26
N ILE A 111 -17.28 6.47 23.05
CA ILE A 111 -17.89 6.43 21.72
C ILE A 111 -17.83 7.81 21.09
N ALA A 112 -18.21 8.88 21.80
CA ALA A 112 -18.17 10.25 21.28
C ALA A 112 -16.74 10.65 20.87
N GLU A 113 -15.75 10.41 21.74
CA GLU A 113 -14.33 10.65 21.45
C GLU A 113 -13.85 9.84 20.23
N GLY A 114 -14.22 8.56 20.16
CA GLY A 114 -13.91 7.70 19.03
C GLY A 114 -14.50 8.20 17.71
N THR A 115 -15.76 8.65 17.73
CA THR A 115 -16.43 9.21 16.54
C THR A 115 -15.78 10.53 16.10
N ALA A 116 -15.49 11.44 17.03
CA ALA A 116 -14.81 12.69 16.72
C ALA A 116 -13.40 12.46 16.16
N HIS A 117 -12.67 11.48 16.71
CA HIS A 117 -11.36 11.10 16.17
C HIS A 117 -11.47 10.52 14.76
N ALA A 118 -12.44 9.63 14.52
CA ALA A 118 -12.68 9.05 13.19
C ALA A 118 -13.05 10.12 12.15
N GLU A 119 -13.88 11.09 12.51
CA GLU A 119 -14.23 12.23 11.66
C GLU A 119 -13.02 13.11 11.34
N SER A 120 -12.18 13.42 12.34
CA SER A 120 -10.94 14.17 12.15
C SER A 120 -9.96 13.44 11.23
N VAL A 121 -9.80 12.12 11.40
CA VAL A 121 -8.94 11.30 10.54
C VAL A 121 -9.47 11.28 9.11
N LYS A 122 -10.79 11.09 8.93
CA LYS A 122 -11.44 11.13 7.62
C LYS A 122 -11.23 12.48 6.94
N SER A 123 -11.47 13.59 7.64
CA SER A 123 -11.25 14.95 7.10
C SER A 123 -9.79 15.18 6.72
N SER A 124 -8.85 14.71 7.53
CA SER A 124 -7.41 14.85 7.25
C SER A 124 -6.98 14.00 6.06
N ALA A 125 -7.53 12.80 5.93
CA ALA A 125 -7.30 11.91 4.78
C ALA A 125 -7.86 12.53 3.49
N ASP A 126 -9.11 13.02 3.53
CA ASP A 126 -9.75 13.68 2.39
C ASP A 126 -8.95 14.92 1.94
N ALA A 127 -8.45 15.72 2.88
CA ALA A 127 -7.58 16.87 2.57
C ALA A 127 -6.26 16.45 1.92
N ARG A 128 -5.62 15.39 2.41
CA ARG A 128 -4.38 14.84 1.82
C ARG A 128 -4.61 14.29 0.42
N VAL A 129 -5.70 13.58 0.19
CA VAL A 129 -6.05 13.05 -1.14
C VAL A 129 -6.23 14.18 -2.14
N ARG A 130 -6.94 15.25 -1.76
CA ARG A 130 -7.11 16.44 -2.63
C ARG A 130 -5.78 17.12 -2.94
N ALA A 131 -4.95 17.36 -1.92
CA ALA A 131 -3.64 17.96 -2.12
C ALA A 131 -2.74 17.12 -3.05
N MET A 132 -2.75 15.80 -2.89
CA MET A 132 -1.99 14.88 -3.76
C MET A 132 -2.51 14.89 -5.20
N GLN A 133 -3.83 15.00 -5.41
CA GLN A 133 -4.41 15.13 -6.74
C GLN A 133 -4.01 16.44 -7.41
N GLU A 134 -4.09 17.56 -6.70
CA GLU A 134 -3.69 18.88 -7.20
C GLU A 134 -2.19 18.91 -7.56
N GLU A 135 -1.33 18.34 -6.71
CA GLU A 135 0.10 18.23 -6.97
C GLU A 135 0.38 17.33 -8.19
N ALA A 136 -0.29 16.18 -8.29
CA ALA A 136 -0.15 15.27 -9.41
C ALA A 136 -0.61 15.91 -10.74
N GLU A 137 -1.71 16.65 -10.73
CA GLU A 137 -2.20 17.40 -11.90
C GLU A 137 -1.21 18.49 -12.32
N HIS A 138 -0.66 19.24 -11.36
CA HIS A 138 0.35 20.25 -11.62
C HIS A 138 1.64 19.64 -12.20
N HIS A 139 2.10 18.53 -11.63
CA HIS A 139 3.27 17.80 -12.13
C HIS A 139 3.04 17.25 -13.53
N ALA A 140 1.87 16.64 -13.78
CA ALA A 140 1.51 16.11 -15.09
C ALA A 140 1.42 17.22 -16.15
N LYS A 141 0.88 18.38 -15.79
CA LYS A 141 0.83 19.56 -16.66
C LYS A 141 2.23 20.04 -17.02
N THR A 142 3.09 20.24 -16.01
CA THR A 142 4.47 20.69 -16.20
C THR A 142 5.26 19.72 -17.08
N LEU A 143 5.14 18.41 -16.83
CA LEU A 143 5.80 17.39 -17.62
C LEU A 143 5.33 17.39 -19.08
N ARG A 144 4.01 17.57 -19.31
CA ARG A 144 3.47 17.71 -20.67
C ARG A 144 4.00 18.94 -21.38
N GLU A 145 4.02 20.09 -20.71
CA GLU A 145 4.56 21.33 -21.27
C GLU A 145 6.04 21.19 -21.65
N GLN A 146 6.85 20.58 -20.77
CA GLN A 146 8.26 20.29 -21.02
C GLN A 146 8.45 19.32 -22.19
N ALA A 147 7.73 18.19 -22.19
CA ALA A 147 7.81 17.20 -23.26
C ALA A 147 7.40 17.79 -24.61
N GLN A 148 6.38 18.65 -24.64
CA GLN A 148 5.93 19.31 -25.85
C GLN A 148 6.96 20.33 -26.35
N ALA A 149 7.53 21.14 -25.47
CA ALA A 149 8.59 22.08 -25.82
C ALA A 149 9.82 21.34 -26.38
N GLN A 150 10.23 20.24 -25.74
CA GLN A 150 11.34 19.42 -26.21
C GLN A 150 11.04 18.75 -27.55
N SER A 151 9.82 18.23 -27.74
CA SER A 151 9.41 17.64 -29.02
C SER A 151 9.45 18.65 -30.15
N VAL A 152 8.99 19.89 -29.92
CA VAL A 152 9.05 20.96 -30.93
C VAL A 152 10.50 21.29 -31.28
N ALA A 153 11.38 21.41 -30.28
CA ALA A 153 12.80 21.69 -30.50
C ALA A 153 13.51 20.58 -31.30
N LEU A 154 13.26 19.30 -30.96
CA LEU A 154 13.84 18.17 -31.68
C LEU A 154 13.36 18.08 -33.14
N VAL A 155 12.08 18.37 -33.39
CA VAL A 155 11.54 18.39 -34.75
C VAL A 155 12.18 19.51 -35.55
N ASP A 156 12.29 20.72 -34.99
CA ASP A 156 12.91 21.87 -35.65
C ASP A 156 14.38 21.60 -36.01
N GLU A 157 15.15 21.05 -35.06
CA GLU A 157 16.55 20.67 -35.29
C GLU A 157 16.68 19.62 -36.40
N SER A 158 15.78 18.62 -36.42
CA SER A 158 15.79 17.59 -37.46
C SER A 158 15.46 18.13 -38.85
N GLU A 159 14.56 19.11 -38.95
CA GLU A 159 14.13 19.68 -40.23
C GLU A 159 15.21 20.59 -40.81
N ILE A 160 15.87 21.39 -39.97
CA ILE A 160 17.04 22.19 -40.37
C ILE A 160 18.16 21.27 -40.88
N ALA A 161 18.48 20.21 -40.15
CA ALA A 161 19.50 19.24 -40.56
C ALA A 161 19.16 18.57 -41.90
N ARG A 162 17.88 18.22 -42.11
CA ARG A 162 17.38 17.62 -43.36
C ARG A 162 17.47 18.60 -44.54
N ILE A 163 17.07 19.85 -44.35
CA ILE A 163 17.15 20.90 -45.37
C ILE A 163 18.61 21.19 -45.72
N ALA A 164 19.47 21.40 -44.72
CA ALA A 164 20.89 21.64 -44.91
C ALA A 164 21.57 20.48 -45.68
N THR A 165 21.23 19.23 -45.35
CA THR A 165 21.73 18.05 -46.06
C THR A 165 21.25 18.01 -47.52
N THR A 166 19.99 18.37 -47.76
CA THR A 166 19.43 18.44 -49.11
C THR A 166 20.12 19.52 -49.94
N GLN A 167 20.26 20.73 -49.39
CA GLN A 167 20.93 21.85 -50.04
C GLN A 167 22.41 21.54 -50.33
N ALA A 168 23.14 20.95 -49.37
CA ALA A 168 24.53 20.56 -49.59
C ALA A 168 24.68 19.57 -50.75
N ARG A 169 23.75 18.61 -50.88
CA ARG A 169 23.75 17.65 -52.00
C ARG A 169 23.47 18.33 -53.35
N GLU A 170 22.60 19.33 -53.38
CA GLU A 170 22.32 20.08 -54.61
C GLU A 170 23.51 20.94 -55.03
N ILE A 171 24.15 21.63 -54.07
CA ILE A 171 25.37 22.41 -54.33
C ILE A 171 26.48 21.50 -54.88
N LEU A 172 26.70 20.34 -54.25
CA LEU A 172 27.70 19.38 -54.73
C LEU A 172 27.38 18.89 -56.15
N ARG A 173 26.13 18.52 -56.43
CA ARG A 173 25.72 18.07 -57.76
C ARG A 173 25.88 19.17 -58.81
N SER A 174 25.51 20.41 -58.48
CA SER A 174 25.68 21.56 -59.36
C SER A 174 27.15 21.84 -59.63
N ALA A 175 27.99 21.81 -58.60
CA ALA A 175 29.43 22.02 -58.73
C ALA A 175 30.10 20.90 -59.55
N GLU A 176 29.67 19.65 -59.39
CA GLU A 176 30.13 18.52 -60.22
C GLU A 176 29.74 18.72 -61.69
N GLN A 177 28.49 19.11 -61.95
CA GLN A 177 28.04 19.37 -63.32
C GLN A 177 28.80 20.55 -63.95
N GLU A 178 28.97 21.65 -63.21
CA GLU A 178 29.70 22.83 -63.68
C GLU A 178 31.19 22.48 -63.92
N ALA A 179 31.80 21.69 -63.04
CA ALA A 179 33.16 21.20 -63.23
C ALA A 179 33.29 20.31 -64.48
N ASP A 180 32.30 19.46 -64.75
CA ASP A 180 32.24 18.63 -65.96
C ASP A 180 32.09 19.50 -67.22
N GLU A 181 31.22 20.50 -67.18
CA GLU A 181 31.02 21.45 -68.28
C GLU A 181 32.29 22.26 -68.57
N ILE A 182 32.94 22.80 -67.53
CA ILE A 182 34.22 23.52 -67.65
C ILE A 182 35.29 22.61 -68.25
N ARG A 183 35.41 21.37 -67.74
CA ARG A 183 36.40 20.40 -68.24
C ARG A 183 36.18 20.11 -69.72
N ARG A 184 34.94 19.84 -70.11
CA ARG A 184 34.59 19.55 -71.50
C ARG A 184 34.82 20.75 -72.41
N GLY A 185 34.47 21.95 -71.95
CA GLY A 185 34.74 23.19 -72.67
C GLY A 185 36.24 23.47 -72.84
N ALA A 186 37.05 23.18 -71.82
CA ALA A 186 38.50 23.31 -71.88
C ALA A 186 39.11 22.32 -72.88
N ASP A 187 38.64 21.07 -72.90
CA ASP A 187 39.08 20.04 -73.85
C ASP A 187 38.72 20.43 -75.30
N GLU A 188 37.51 20.95 -75.51
CA GLU A 188 37.05 21.41 -76.82
C GLU A 188 37.87 22.62 -77.32
N TYR A 189 38.10 23.60 -76.45
CA TYR A 189 38.95 24.75 -76.76
C TYR A 189 40.40 24.34 -77.07
N ALA A 190 40.97 23.42 -76.28
CA ALA A 190 42.31 22.90 -76.51
C ALA A 190 42.39 22.20 -77.87
N ARG A 191 41.38 21.39 -78.22
CA ARG A 191 41.29 20.73 -79.52
C ARG A 191 41.21 21.72 -80.68
N GLU A 192 40.34 22.73 -80.60
CA GLU A 192 40.20 23.75 -81.65
C GLU A 192 41.50 24.55 -81.84
N THR A 193 42.14 24.93 -80.73
CA THR A 193 43.44 25.63 -80.75
C THR A 193 44.53 24.76 -81.39
N LEU A 194 44.57 23.47 -81.06
CA LEU A 194 45.52 22.52 -81.65
C LEU A 194 45.29 22.32 -83.15
N VAL A 195 44.03 22.20 -83.61
CA VAL A 195 43.71 22.11 -85.04
C VAL A 195 44.13 23.38 -85.78
N THR A 196 43.80 24.55 -85.22
CA THR A 196 44.21 25.84 -85.81
C THR A 196 45.73 25.96 -85.87
N LEU A 197 46.44 25.49 -84.84
CA LEU A 197 47.89 25.45 -84.85
C LEU A 197 48.44 24.50 -85.91
N GLU A 198 47.84 23.32 -86.07
CA GLU A 198 48.20 22.33 -87.10
C GLU A 198 48.04 22.92 -88.51
N ASP A 199 46.90 23.56 -88.80
CA ASP A 199 46.64 24.21 -90.09
C ASP A 199 47.65 25.33 -90.37
N ASN A 200 47.97 26.15 -89.37
CA ASN A 200 48.96 27.21 -89.50
C ASN A 200 50.36 26.66 -89.76
N VAL A 201 50.75 25.58 -89.07
CA VAL A 201 52.04 24.90 -89.30
C VAL A 201 52.08 24.27 -90.68
N ALA A 202 51.02 23.60 -91.12
CA ALA A 202 50.92 23.03 -92.45
C ALA A 202 51.04 24.10 -93.55
N ALA A 203 50.33 25.23 -93.40
CA ALA A 203 50.41 26.36 -94.32
C ALA A 203 51.84 26.96 -94.36
N ALA A 204 52.48 27.12 -93.20
CA ALA A 204 53.85 27.63 -93.14
C ALA A 204 54.85 26.68 -93.81
N LEU A 205 54.70 25.36 -93.63
CA LEU A 205 55.51 24.34 -94.31
C LEU A 205 55.30 24.37 -95.82
N GLY A 206 54.05 24.45 -96.29
CA GLY A 206 53.75 24.58 -97.72
C GLY A 206 54.41 25.81 -98.36
N GLN A 207 54.40 26.96 -97.67
CA GLN A 207 55.11 28.15 -98.15
C GLN A 207 56.63 27.94 -98.24
N VAL A 208 57.23 27.19 -97.31
CA VAL A 208 58.66 26.84 -97.36
C VAL A 208 58.94 25.91 -98.54
N GLU A 209 58.10 24.89 -98.76
CA GLU A 209 58.22 23.96 -99.89
C GLU A 209 58.12 24.68 -101.24
N ASP A 210 57.14 25.56 -101.40
CA ASP A 210 56.95 26.38 -102.60
C ASP A 210 58.18 27.27 -102.87
N ARG A 211 58.71 27.92 -101.82
CA ARG A 211 59.95 28.71 -101.92
C ARG A 211 61.14 27.86 -102.31
N VAL A 212 61.31 26.69 -101.70
CA VAL A 212 62.37 25.74 -102.04
C VAL A 212 62.22 25.29 -103.50
N GLY A 213 61.02 24.96 -103.94
CA GLY A 213 60.71 24.61 -105.33
C GLY A 213 61.05 25.74 -106.30
N SER A 214 60.68 26.98 -105.97
CA SER A 214 61.03 28.18 -106.75
C SER A 214 62.54 28.38 -106.84
N VAL A 215 63.27 28.27 -105.73
CA VAL A 215 64.74 28.37 -105.70
C VAL A 215 65.37 27.28 -106.56
N LEU A 216 64.93 26.02 -106.42
CA LEU A 216 65.42 24.91 -107.24
C LEU A 216 65.14 25.12 -108.73
N SER A 217 63.97 25.67 -109.09
CA SER A 217 63.63 26.00 -110.48
C SER A 217 64.51 27.12 -111.04
N THR A 218 64.81 28.15 -110.22
CA THR A 218 65.70 29.25 -110.57
C THR A 218 67.13 28.74 -110.77
N ILE A 219 67.61 27.87 -109.88
CA ILE A 219 68.91 27.21 -110.01
C ILE A 219 68.95 26.35 -111.28
N ARG A 220 67.91 25.57 -111.55
CA ARG A 220 67.83 24.73 -112.77
C ARG A 220 67.82 25.59 -114.03
N GLY A 221 67.03 26.66 -114.07
CA GLY A 221 66.98 27.61 -115.19
C GLY A 221 68.32 28.33 -115.38
N GLY A 222 68.94 28.77 -114.29
CA GLY A 222 70.30 29.33 -114.31
C GLY A 222 71.33 28.36 -114.86
N ARG A 223 71.23 27.06 -114.50
CA ARG A 223 72.09 26.00 -115.04
C ARG A 223 71.89 25.82 -116.55
N VAL A 224 70.64 25.72 -117.02
CA VAL A 224 70.34 25.61 -118.47
C VAL A 224 70.85 26.83 -119.24
N ALA A 225 70.64 28.04 -118.72
CA ALA A 225 71.14 29.26 -119.36
C ALA A 225 72.68 29.33 -119.38
N LEU A 226 73.35 28.81 -118.35
CA LEU A 226 74.80 28.66 -118.34
C LEU A 226 75.25 27.63 -119.40
N ASP A 227 74.58 26.48 -119.49
CA ASP A 227 74.87 25.45 -120.50
C ASP A 227 74.71 26.03 -121.93
N GLU A 228 73.62 26.76 -122.21
CA GLU A 228 73.41 27.44 -123.51
C GLU A 228 74.47 28.50 -123.82
N ARG A 229 74.94 29.24 -122.80
CA ARG A 229 76.03 30.20 -122.97
C ARG A 229 77.34 29.50 -123.27
N ILE A 230 77.64 28.39 -122.59
CA ILE A 230 78.81 27.56 -122.86
C ILE A 230 78.76 27.05 -124.30
N THR A 231 77.64 26.48 -124.75
CA THR A 231 77.47 26.01 -126.14
C THR A 231 77.65 27.15 -127.15
N ARG A 232 77.06 28.34 -126.91
CA ARG A 232 77.26 29.51 -127.78
C ARG A 232 78.72 29.98 -127.80
N TYR A 233 79.41 29.96 -126.67
CA TYR A 233 80.85 30.29 -126.64
C TYR A 233 81.67 29.26 -127.42
N GLU A 234 81.33 27.97 -127.33
CA GLU A 234 81.98 26.91 -128.11
C GLU A 234 81.70 27.05 -129.61
N GLU A 235 80.46 27.35 -130.01
CA GLU A 235 80.10 27.62 -131.41
C GLU A 235 80.80 28.86 -131.96
N HIS A 236 80.84 29.96 -131.19
CA HIS A 236 81.56 31.18 -131.57
C HIS A 236 83.08 30.96 -131.64
N ALA A 237 83.65 30.15 -130.75
CA ALA A 237 85.06 29.77 -130.79
C ALA A 237 85.38 28.96 -132.06
N ARG A 238 84.54 27.97 -132.41
CA ARG A 238 84.67 27.21 -133.67
C ARG A 238 84.50 28.08 -134.92
N ALA A 239 83.55 29.02 -134.90
CA ALA A 239 83.33 29.96 -136.01
C ALA A 239 84.52 30.92 -136.19
N ARG A 240 85.16 31.36 -135.10
CA ARG A 240 86.39 32.17 -135.15
C ARG A 240 87.58 31.38 -135.68
N GLU A 241 87.73 30.11 -135.33
CA GLU A 241 88.78 29.25 -135.91
C GLU A 241 88.58 29.01 -137.42
N MET A 242 87.33 28.90 -137.90
CA MET A 242 87.05 28.73 -139.34
C MET A 242 87.30 30.00 -140.17
N LEU A 243 87.14 31.20 -139.60
CA LEU A 243 87.34 32.46 -140.32
C LEU A 243 88.80 32.92 -140.38
N VAL A 244 89.67 32.43 -139.50
CA VAL A 244 91.11 32.79 -139.47
C VAL A 244 91.96 31.83 -140.31
N GLY A 245 91.41 30.70 -140.77
CA GLY A 245 92.14 29.67 -141.53
C GLY A 245 92.14 29.77 -143.07
N ARG A 246 91.69 30.87 -143.68
CA ARG A 246 91.78 31.11 -145.14
C ARG A 246 92.29 32.51 -145.45
N GLU A 247 93.61 32.66 -145.38
CA GLU A 247 94.46 33.42 -146.32
C GLU A 247 95.92 32.96 -146.15
#